data_AF-A0A946WUX2-F1
#
_entry.id   AF-A0A946WUX2-F1
#
_cell.length_a   1.000
_cell.length_b   1.000
_cell.length_c   1.000
_cell.angle_alpha   90.00
_cell.angle_beta   90.00
_cell.angle_gamma   90.00
#
_symmetry.space_group_name_H-M   'P 1'
#
loop_
_entity.id
_entity.type
_entity.pdbx_description
1 polymer ?
#
loop_
_entity_poly.entity_id
_entity_poly.type
_entity_poly.pdbx_seq_one_letter_code
_entity_poly.pdbx_strand_id
1 'polypeptide(L)' 'MTKTKGNIARKQFRRGRVEKKDLHKINEKISAPFVRIVGDVESKIISIKEALHKASQMNLDLVEISP' A
#
# COMPACT_ATOMS: atom_id res chain seq x y z
N MET A 1 -47.14 19.37 -31.77
CA MET A 1 -45.71 19.38 -32.17
C MET A 1 -45.03 20.60 -31.57
N THR A 2 -44.26 20.43 -30.49
CA THR A 2 -43.13 21.33 -30.17
C THR A 2 -42.08 20.50 -29.43
N LYS A 3 -40.88 20.47 -29.99
CA LYS A 3 -39.74 19.65 -29.57
C LYS A 3 -39.00 20.32 -28.41
N THR A 4 -38.59 19.46 -27.46
CA THR A 4 -37.31 19.49 -26.74
C THR A 4 -37.06 20.56 -25.69
N LYS A 5 -37.00 20.12 -24.42
CA LYS A 5 -35.88 20.45 -23.53
C LYS A 5 -35.43 19.15 -22.86
N GLY A 6 -34.35 18.58 -23.39
CA GLY A 6 -33.71 17.42 -22.78
C GLY A 6 -33.31 17.79 -21.36
N ASN A 7 -33.86 17.07 -20.38
CA ASN A 7 -33.37 17.10 -19.02
C ASN A 7 -31.97 16.49 -19.04
N ILE A 8 -30.96 17.34 -19.17
CA ILE A 8 -29.58 17.06 -18.78
C ILE A 8 -29.59 17.08 -17.24
N ALA A 9 -30.36 16.15 -16.65
CA ALA A 9 -30.30 15.84 -15.25
C ALA A 9 -28.89 15.36 -15.03
N ARG A 10 -28.11 16.25 -14.42
CA ARG A 10 -26.69 16.16 -14.13
C ARG A 10 -26.39 14.72 -13.75
N LYS A 11 -25.88 13.95 -14.71
CA LYS A 11 -25.16 12.71 -14.46
C LYS A 11 -23.89 13.18 -13.78
N GLN A 12 -24.02 13.56 -12.50
CA GLN A 12 -22.92 13.79 -11.59
C GLN A 12 -22.16 12.50 -11.66
N PHE A 13 -21.10 12.52 -12.45
CA PHE A 13 -20.09 11.51 -12.46
C PHE A 13 -19.78 11.29 -10.99
N ARG A 14 -20.21 10.14 -10.47
CA ARG A 14 -19.61 9.54 -9.29
C ARG A 14 -18.16 9.34 -9.72
N ARG A 15 -17.35 10.39 -9.60
CA ARG A 15 -15.91 10.28 -9.62
C ARG A 15 -15.65 9.33 -8.47
N GLY A 16 -15.50 8.05 -8.82
CA GLY A 16 -15.25 6.99 -7.85
C GLY A 16 -14.15 7.51 -6.95
N ARG A 17 -14.37 7.44 -5.65
CA ARG A 17 -13.38 7.83 -4.66
C ARG A 17 -12.07 7.16 -5.08
N VAL A 18 -11.09 7.95 -5.51
CA VAL A 18 -9.77 7.42 -5.84
C VAL A 18 -9.15 7.10 -4.50
N GLU A 19 -9.27 5.84 -4.10
CA GLU A 19 -8.55 5.32 -2.94
C GLU A 19 -7.08 5.38 -3.31
N LYS A 20 -6.34 6.27 -2.63
CA LYS A 20 -4.88 6.25 -2.69
C LYS A 20 -4.47 4.91 -2.09
N LYS A 21 -4.14 3.95 -2.95
CA LYS A 21 -3.47 2.73 -2.52
C LYS A 21 -2.07 3.12 -2.06
N ASP A 22 -1.69 2.65 -0.88
CA ASP A 22 -0.30 2.75 -0.43
C ASP A 22 0.61 2.10 -1.49
N LEU A 23 1.70 2.78 -1.86
CA LEU A 23 2.63 2.26 -2.88
C LEU A 23 3.36 0.98 -2.41
N HIS A 24 3.57 0.85 -1.10
CA HIS A 24 4.37 -0.22 -0.51
C HIS A 24 3.63 -0.86 0.66
N LYS A 25 3.82 -2.17 0.83
CA LYS A 25 3.38 -2.87 2.05
C LYS A 25 4.35 -2.54 3.18
N ILE A 26 3.80 -2.31 4.36
CA ILE A 26 4.55 -1.92 5.55
C ILE A 26 4.19 -2.88 6.69
N ASN A 27 5.17 -3.26 7.50
CA ASN A 27 5.01 -4.09 8.71
C ASN A 27 4.16 -5.35 8.45
N GLU A 28 3.01 -5.52 9.12
CA GLU A 28 2.21 -6.74 9.00
C GLU A 28 1.54 -6.89 7.62
N LYS A 29 1.55 -5.84 6.79
CA LYS A 29 1.06 -5.92 5.41
C LYS A 29 2.02 -6.72 4.52
N ILE A 30 3.26 -6.96 4.93
CA ILE A 30 4.25 -7.73 4.14
C ILE A 30 3.90 -9.22 4.21
N SER A 31 3.68 -9.83 3.04
CA SER A 31 3.16 -11.19 2.91
C SER A 31 4.23 -12.26 2.71
N ALA A 32 5.47 -11.87 2.41
CA ALA A 32 6.55 -12.81 2.14
C ALA A 32 6.95 -13.58 3.43
N PRO A 33 7.17 -14.92 3.37
CA PRO A 33 7.58 -15.69 4.54
C PRO A 33 9.01 -15.36 4.99
N PHE A 34 9.87 -15.02 4.02
CA PHE A 34 11.26 -14.61 4.23
C PHE A 34 11.53 -13.32 3.49
N VAL A 35 12.35 -12.46 4.10
CA VAL A 35 12.70 -11.15 3.56
C VAL A 35 14.21 -10.93 3.67
N ARG A 36 14.76 -10.17 2.73
CA ARG A 36 16.12 -9.66 2.83
C ARG A 36 16.07 -8.28 3.45
N ILE A 37 16.71 -8.10 4.61
CA ILE A 37 16.84 -6.78 5.22
C ILE A 37 17.96 -6.01 4.54
N VAL A 38 17.71 -4.74 4.25
CA VAL A 38 18.65 -3.80 3.64
C VAL A 38 18.66 -2.53 4.51
N GLY A 39 19.84 -1.98 4.82
CA GLY A 39 20.03 -0.80 5.67
C GLY A 39 21.47 -0.68 6.18
N ASP A 40 21.69 -0.01 7.31
CA ASP A 40 22.99 0.10 7.99
C ASP A 40 23.50 -1.22 8.62
N VAL A 41 22.82 -2.32 8.35
CA VAL A 41 23.15 -3.68 8.79
C VAL A 41 23.52 -4.50 7.56
N GLU A 42 24.44 -5.45 7.71
CA GLU A 42 24.76 -6.40 6.63
C GLU A 42 23.48 -7.07 6.09
N SER A 43 23.39 -7.15 4.77
CA SER A 43 22.21 -7.72 4.11
C SER A 43 22.07 -9.19 4.49
N LYS A 44 20.94 -9.54 5.11
CA LYS A 44 20.66 -10.91 5.56
C LYS A 44 19.23 -11.30 5.23
N ILE A 45 19.04 -12.56 4.83
CA ILE A 45 17.72 -13.16 4.66
C ILE A 45 17.26 -13.73 6.01
N ILE A 46 16.09 -13.31 6.46
CA ILE A 46 15.48 -13.73 7.74
C ILE A 46 13.98 -13.94 7.56
N SER A 47 13.34 -14.58 8.54
CA SER A 47 11.87 -14.70 8.55
C SER A 47 11.20 -13.33 8.74
N ILE A 48 9.99 -13.15 8.20
CA ILE A 48 9.21 -11.91 8.42
C ILE A 48 8.95 -11.64 9.91
N LYS A 49 8.78 -12.69 10.71
CA LYS A 49 8.61 -12.58 12.16
C LYS A 49 9.84 -12.01 12.85
N GLU A 50 11.03 -12.48 12.48
CA GLU A 50 12.29 -11.95 13.00
C GLU A 50 12.51 -10.50 12.55
N ALA A 51 12.18 -10.19 11.29
CA ALA A 51 12.28 -8.84 10.76
C ALA A 51 11.40 -7.85 11.55
N LEU A 52 10.13 -8.19 11.79
CA LEU A 52 9.20 -7.35 12.55
C LEU A 52 9.70 -7.13 13.99
N HIS A 53 10.25 -8.18 14.61
CA HIS A 53 10.82 -8.07 15.95
C HIS A 53 11.98 -7.07 15.98
N LYS A 54 12.93 -7.18 15.04
CA LYS A 54 14.07 -6.25 14.96
C LYS A 54 13.63 -4.81 14.68
N ALA A 55 12.69 -4.63 13.76
CA ALA A 55 12.12 -3.32 13.46
C ALA A 55 11.50 -2.69 14.71
N SER A 56 10.73 -3.46 15.49
CA SER A 56 10.18 -3.04 16.78
C SER A 56 11.26 -2.68 17.81
N GLN A 57 12.33 -3.47 17.94
CA GLN A 57 13.43 -3.19 18.88
C GLN A 57 14.17 -1.88 18.53
N MET A 58 14.23 -1.55 17.25
CA MET A 58 14.91 -0.35 16.75
C MET A 58 13.96 0.86 16.60
N ASN A 59 12.66 0.69 16.90
CA ASN A 59 11.61 1.68 16.60
C ASN A 59 11.62 2.14 15.12
N LEU A 60 11.76 1.19 14.20
CA LEU A 60 11.73 1.40 12.75
C LEU A 60 10.54 0.66 12.12
N ASP A 61 10.15 1.10 10.91
CA ASP A 61 9.16 0.43 10.08
C ASP A 61 9.83 -0.44 9.01
N LEU A 62 9.24 -1.60 8.70
CA LEU A 62 9.62 -2.40 7.54
C LEU A 62 8.84 -1.93 6.32
N VAL A 63 9.53 -1.66 5.21
CA VAL A 63 8.92 -1.28 3.93
C VAL A 63 9.30 -2.27 2.84
N GLU A 64 8.30 -2.84 2.15
CA GLU A 64 8.50 -3.73 1.00
C GLU A 64 8.96 -2.92 -0.22
N ILE A 65 10.24 -3.05 -0.58
CA ILE A 65 10.81 -2.43 -1.79
C ILE A 65 10.68 -3.30 -3.04
N SER A 66 10.58 -4.62 -2.86
CA SER A 66 10.38 -5.62 -3.92
C SER A 66 9.58 -6.80 -3.36
N PRO A 67 8.43 -7.15 -3.96
CA PRO A 67 7.67 -8.34 -3.60
C PRO A 67 8.37 -9.64 -4.04
#